data_AF-A0A2T5PGH5-F1
#
_entry.id   AF-A0A2T5PGH5-F1
#
_cell.length_a   1.000
_cell.length_b   1.000
_cell.length_c   1.000
_cell.angle_alpha   90.00
_cell.angle_beta   90.00
_cell.angle_gamma   90.00
#
_symmetry.space_group_name_H-M   'P 1'
#
loop_
_entity.id
_entity.type
_entity.pdbx_description
1 polymer ?
#
loop_
_entity_poly.entity_id
_entity_poly.type
_entity_poly.pdbx_seq_one_letter_code
_entity_poly.pdbx_strand_id
1 'polypeptide(L)' 'MPKINVAKPFNYQKGGNVQLFKKGEQDVDDDVAEHAEKRGYLVAPKAKAGAAEPEAQPAGDNK' A
#
# COMPACT_ATOMS: atom_id res chain seq x y z
N MET A 1 9.76 12.28 -11.18
CA MET A 1 9.40 11.80 -9.83
C MET A 1 8.01 11.22 -9.94
N PRO A 2 7.81 9.91 -9.79
CA PRO A 2 6.49 9.30 -9.79
C PRO A 2 5.67 9.76 -8.59
N LYS A 3 4.38 9.95 -8.83
CA LYS A 3 3.41 10.26 -7.78
C LYS A 3 2.71 8.98 -7.36
N ILE A 4 2.91 8.58 -6.11
CA ILE A 4 2.29 7.39 -5.54
C ILE A 4 1.26 7.78 -4.49
N ASN A 5 0.22 6.97 -4.35
CA ASN A 5 -0.73 7.11 -3.25
C ASN A 5 -0.43 6.05 -2.20
N VAL A 6 0.14 6.43 -1.07
CA VAL A 6 0.53 5.52 0.01
C VAL A 6 -0.70 5.18 0.85
N ALA A 7 -1.07 3.90 0.92
CA ALA A 7 -2.17 3.41 1.77
C ALA A 7 -1.77 3.30 3.24
N LYS A 8 -0.54 2.80 3.47
CA LYS A 8 0.02 2.53 4.80
C LYS A 8 1.37 3.24 4.91
N PRO A 9 1.60 4.04 5.95
CA PRO A 9 2.89 4.71 6.12
C PRO A 9 4.01 3.69 6.28
N PHE A 10 5.16 3.95 5.66
CA PHE A 10 6.30 3.04 5.67
C PHE A 10 7.61 3.83 5.71
N ASN A 11 8.66 3.16 6.16
CA ASN A 11 10.01 3.69 6.22
C ASN A 11 10.82 3.12 5.06
N TYR A 12 11.54 3.96 4.34
CA TYR A 12 12.44 3.54 3.27
C TYR A 12 13.85 4.07 3.51
N GLN A 13 14.84 3.19 3.40
CA GLN A 13 16.24 3.56 3.57
C GLN A 13 16.85 3.96 2.23
N LYS A 14 17.32 5.20 2.12
CA LYS A 14 17.99 5.74 0.92
C LYS A 14 19.29 6.43 1.33
N GLY A 15 20.42 5.99 0.76
CA GLY A 15 21.71 6.63 0.98
C GLY A 15 22.13 6.76 2.45
N GLY A 16 21.83 5.75 3.28
CA GLY A 16 22.14 5.73 4.71
C GLY A 16 21.14 6.47 5.61
N ASN A 17 20.16 7.19 5.04
CA ASN A 17 19.09 7.83 5.80
C ASN A 17 17.78 7.03 5.68
N VAL A 18 16.98 7.00 6.75
CA VAL A 18 15.64 6.42 6.73
C VAL A 18 14.62 7.54 6.59
N GLN A 19 13.86 7.53 5.50
CA GLN A 19 12.81 8.50 5.24
C GLN A 19 11.43 7.87 5.49
N LEU A 20 10.58 8.59 6.22
CA LEU A 20 9.21 8.19 6.49
C LEU A 20 8.28 8.69 5.39
N PHE A 21 7.58 7.78 4.73
CA PHE A 21 6.52 8.07 3.77
C PHE A 21 5.18 7.96 4.48
N LYS A 22 4.45 9.07 4.54
CA LYS A 22 3.14 9.14 5.19
C LYS A 22 2.06 8.61 4.24
N LYS A 23 0.92 8.26 4.81
CA LYS A 23 -0.29 7.93 4.05
C LYS A 23 -0.74 9.13 3.21
N GLY A 24 -1.13 8.88 1.96
CA GLY A 24 -1.63 9.88 1.02
C GLY A 24 -0.81 9.96 -0.27
N GLU A 25 -1.20 10.89 -1.13
CA GLU A 25 -0.47 11.16 -2.38
C GLU A 25 0.83 11.90 -2.09
N GLN A 26 1.95 11.33 -2.56
CA GLN A 26 3.25 11.95 -2.44
C GLN A 26 4.08 11.67 -3.68
N ASP A 27 4.85 12.68 -4.08
CA ASP A 27 5.90 12.54 -5.08
C ASP A 27 7.11 11.86 -4.43
N VAL A 28 7.55 10.76 -5.03
CA VAL A 28 8.65 9.93 -4.53
C VAL A 28 9.61 9.60 -5.67
N ASP A 29 10.76 9.00 -5.35
CA ASP A 29 11.65 8.44 -6.37
C ASP A 29 11.13 7.11 -6.91
N ASP A 30 11.59 6.74 -8.11
CA ASP A 30 11.23 5.46 -8.77
C ASP A 30 11.50 4.24 -7.87
N ASP A 31 12.66 4.19 -7.21
CA ASP A 31 12.99 3.08 -6.31
C ASP A 31 11.99 2.93 -5.15
N VAL A 32 11.50 4.06 -4.62
CA VAL A 32 10.52 4.08 -3.52
C VAL A 32 9.16 3.62 -4.04
N ALA A 33 8.77 4.06 -5.23
CA ALA A 33 7.53 3.65 -5.87
C ALA A 33 7.51 2.14 -6.13
N GLU A 34 8.58 1.58 -6.72
CA GLU A 34 8.71 0.14 -6.94
C GLU A 34 8.71 -0.65 -5.62
N HIS A 35 9.41 -0.16 -4.59
CA HIS A 35 9.42 -0.81 -3.29
C HIS A 35 8.03 -0.81 -2.65
N ALA A 36 7.33 0.32 -2.70
CA ALA A 36 6.00 0.48 -2.17
C ALA A 36 4.98 -0.38 -2.91
N GLU A 37 5.10 -0.51 -4.23
CA GLU A 37 4.27 -1.39 -5.05
C GLU A 37 4.50 -2.86 -4.69
N LYS A 38 5.76 -3.32 -4.72
CA LYS A 38 6.15 -4.71 -4.41
C LYS A 38 5.74 -5.15 -3.01
N ARG A 39 5.73 -4.22 -2.04
CA ARG A 39 5.35 -4.47 -0.65
C ARG A 39 3.86 -4.26 -0.37
N GLY A 40 3.10 -3.75 -1.33
CA GLY A 40 1.67 -3.44 -1.13
C GLY A 40 1.43 -2.26 -0.17
N TYR A 41 2.33 -1.29 -0.14
CA TYR A 41 2.15 -0.03 0.61
C TYR A 41 1.31 0.99 -0.15
N LEU A 42 1.11 0.80 -1.47
CA LEU A 42 0.28 1.67 -2.30
C LEU A 42 -1.21 1.42 -2.09
N VAL A 43 -2.01 2.46 -2.24
CA VAL A 43 -3.46 2.34 -2.43
C VAL A 43 -3.64 1.61 -3.75
N ALA A 44 -4.19 0.40 -3.67
CA ALA A 44 -4.59 -0.32 -4.87
C ALA A 44 -5.36 0.66 -5.75
N PRO A 45 -5.02 0.78 -7.06
CA PRO A 45 -5.79 1.62 -7.95
C PRO A 45 -7.24 1.20 -7.73
N LYS A 46 -8.10 2.20 -7.46
CA LYS A 46 -9.52 2.00 -7.24
C LYS A 46 -10.09 1.52 -8.59
N ALA A 47 -9.84 0.26 -8.92
CA ALA A 47 -10.61 -0.47 -9.89
C ALA A 47 -12.04 -0.21 -9.47
N LYS A 48 -12.82 0.35 -10.39
CA LYS A 48 -14.25 0.62 -10.22
C LYS A 48 -14.84 -0.43 -9.30
N ALA A 49 -15.48 0.01 -8.23
CA ALA A 49 -16.23 -0.84 -7.32
C ALA A 49 -16.96 -1.94 -8.12
N GLY A 50 -16.57 -3.20 -7.88
CA GLY A 50 -17.13 -4.33 -8.60
C GLY A 50 -16.19 -5.54 -8.73
N ALA A 51 -15.61 -6.03 -7.64
CA ALA A 51 -15.23 -7.43 -7.49
C ALA A 51 -14.83 -7.72 -6.04
N ALA A 52 -15.81 -8.21 -5.29
CA ALA A 52 -15.71 -9.22 -4.24
C ALA A 52 -14.44 -9.22 -3.36
N GLU A 53 -14.62 -8.78 -2.11
CA GLU A 53 -14.19 -9.59 -0.97
C GLU A 53 -14.61 -11.06 -1.20
N PRO A 54 -13.74 -12.03 -0.87
CA PRO A 54 -14.19 -13.14 -0.05
C PRO A 54 -13.39 -13.09 1.26
N GLU A 55 -14.06 -12.68 2.33
CA GLU A 55 -14.59 -13.60 3.33
C GLU A 55 -13.48 -14.30 4.15
N ALA A 56 -13.14 -13.72 5.30
CA ALA A 56 -12.87 -14.53 6.48
C ALA A 56 -14.14 -14.53 7.34
N GLN A 57 -15.09 -15.41 7.00
CA GLN A 57 -16.27 -15.66 7.82
C GLN A 57 -15.82 -16.13 9.22
N PRO A 58 -16.41 -15.62 10.32
CA PRO A 58 -16.38 -16.33 11.59
C PRO A 58 -17.39 -17.48 11.49
N ALA A 59 -16.94 -18.72 11.36
CA ALA A 59 -17.83 -19.87 11.52
C ALA A 59 -17.95 -20.20 13.02
N GLY A 60 -18.96 -19.59 13.65
CA GLY A 60 -19.60 -20.12 14.84
C GLY A 60 -20.77 -21.02 14.47
N ASP A 61 -20.86 -22.14 15.19
CA ASP A 61 -22.05 -22.91 15.57
C ASP A 61 -22.66 -24.03 14.68
N ASN A 62 -22.68 -25.21 15.32
CA ASN A 62 -23.73 -26.24 15.42
C ASN A 62 -23.87 -27.37 14.38
N LYS A 63 -23.51 -28.59 14.82
CA LYS A 63 -24.47 -29.64 15.20
C LYS A 63 -23.85 -30.70 16.12
#